data_AF-A0AAV6DJ62-F1
#
_entry.id   AF-A0AAV6DJ62-F1
#
_cell.length_a   1.000
_cell.length_b   1.000
_cell.length_c   1.000
_cell.angle_alpha   90.00
_cell.angle_beta   90.00
_cell.angle_gamma   90.00
#
_symmetry.space_group_name_H-M   'P 1'
#
loop_
_entity.id
_entity.type
_entity.pdbx_description
1 polymer ?
#
loop_
_entity_poly.entity_id
_entity_poly.type
_entity_poly.pdbx_seq_one_letter_code
_entity_poly.pdbx_strand_id
1 'polypeptide(L)'
;MILLLQSPGYALALLLALTIVLHAVLIWARPQSAVFWKRSDYVWLSLASVGLLSGAGDVRRLVDGHAIDAQAARTEFDFKFLKDHVEAAEAVYCRATPRGGKSSAAVEDGERDRASLCRWYGEIRRQLPARVGPEFPLITLPEGGPGRSLEGQSAQASVCKILREYEDGRMEILRLRGQTRGAELDSLLLALGAPALIAGLALRLTKATAEVRMERDRRRHRRVFGRSAPDED
;
A
#
# COMPACT_ATOMS: atom_id res chain seq x y z
N MET A 1 -3.59 -17.69 -12.33
CA MET A 1 -4.61 -17.07 -13.22
C MET A 1 -4.60 -15.54 -13.12
N ILE A 2 -4.65 -14.95 -11.91
CA ILE A 2 -4.64 -13.48 -11.70
C ILE A 2 -3.40 -12.80 -12.32
N LEU A 3 -2.20 -13.39 -12.18
CA LEU A 3 -0.96 -12.85 -12.77
C LEU A 3 -0.98 -12.77 -14.30
N LEU A 4 -1.73 -13.64 -14.99
CA LEU A 4 -1.83 -13.59 -16.45
C LEU A 4 -2.68 -12.39 -16.91
N LEU A 5 -3.73 -12.03 -16.16
CA LEU A 5 -4.56 -10.86 -16.46
C LEU A 5 -3.84 -9.52 -16.23
N GLN A 6 -2.73 -9.50 -15.48
CA GLN A 6 -1.91 -8.29 -15.32
C GLN A 6 -1.10 -7.96 -16.59
N SER A 7 -0.93 -8.92 -17.50
CA SER A 7 -0.32 -8.63 -18.79
C SER A 7 -1.34 -7.92 -19.70
N PRO A 8 -1.01 -6.73 -20.22
CA PRO A 8 -1.92 -6.00 -21.12
C PRO A 8 -2.26 -6.80 -22.37
N GLY A 9 -1.34 -7.65 -22.85
CA GLY A 9 -1.57 -8.54 -23.99
C GLY A 9 -2.64 -9.59 -23.72
N TYR A 10 -2.63 -10.21 -22.54
CA TYR A 10 -3.66 -11.19 -22.16
C TYR A 10 -5.02 -10.52 -21.91
N ALA A 11 -5.04 -9.34 -21.27
CA ALA A 11 -6.27 -8.58 -21.08
C ALA A 11 -6.91 -8.20 -22.43
N LEU A 12 -6.09 -7.75 -23.40
CA LEU A 12 -6.54 -7.45 -24.76
C LEU A 12 -7.05 -8.70 -25.48
N ALA A 13 -6.30 -9.81 -25.43
CA ALA A 13 -6.70 -11.07 -26.07
C ALA A 13 -8.03 -11.58 -25.49
N LEU A 14 -8.20 -11.50 -24.17
CA LEU A 14 -9.43 -11.88 -23.49
C LEU A 14 -10.60 -10.97 -23.88
N LEU A 15 -10.38 -9.65 -23.97
CA LEU A 15 -11.38 -8.69 -24.47
C LEU A 15 -11.84 -9.05 -25.88
N LEU A 16 -10.89 -9.32 -26.78
CA LEU A 16 -11.19 -9.70 -28.16
C LEU A 16 -11.97 -11.01 -28.23
N ALA A 17 -11.52 -12.03 -27.49
CA ALA A 17 -12.19 -13.33 -27.44
C ALA A 17 -13.62 -13.21 -26.91
N LEU A 18 -13.83 -12.52 -25.79
CA LEU A 18 -15.16 -12.25 -25.24
C LEU A 18 -16.04 -11.47 -26.20
N THR A 19 -15.48 -10.47 -26.87
CA THR A 19 -16.20 -9.67 -27.86
C THR A 19 -16.67 -10.55 -29.02
N ILE A 20 -15.80 -11.40 -29.58
CA ILE A 20 -16.14 -12.33 -30.66
C ILE A 20 -17.25 -13.28 -30.22
N VAL A 21 -17.12 -13.89 -29.03
CA VAL A 21 -18.13 -14.82 -28.50
C VAL A 21 -19.48 -14.12 -28.29
N LEU A 22 -19.49 -12.94 -27.68
CA LEU A 22 -20.72 -12.17 -27.46
C LEU A 22 -21.37 -11.74 -28.78
N HIS A 23 -20.59 -11.34 -29.79
CA HIS A 23 -21.12 -11.04 -31.13
C HIS A 23 -21.74 -12.28 -31.77
N ALA A 24 -21.03 -13.42 -31.75
CA ALA A 24 -21.54 -14.66 -32.31
C ALA A 24 -22.88 -15.09 -31.65
N VAL A 25 -22.96 -15.00 -30.32
CA VAL A 25 -24.16 -15.42 -29.58
C VAL A 25 -25.32 -14.42 -29.69
N LEU A 26 -25.06 -13.13 -29.42
CA LEU A 26 -26.11 -12.12 -29.26
C LEU A 26 -26.53 -11.44 -30.56
N ILE A 27 -25.69 -11.47 -31.59
CA ILE A 27 -25.97 -10.80 -32.88
C ILE A 27 -26.30 -11.82 -33.98
N TRP A 28 -25.62 -12.98 -34.01
CA TRP A 28 -25.83 -13.98 -35.06
C TRP A 28 -26.80 -15.08 -34.63
N ALA A 29 -26.55 -15.73 -33.49
CA ALA A 29 -27.37 -16.88 -33.09
C ALA A 29 -28.77 -16.47 -32.61
N ARG A 30 -28.89 -15.35 -31.89
CA ARG A 30 -30.18 -14.86 -31.38
C ARG A 30 -30.29 -13.33 -31.45
N PRO A 31 -30.81 -12.75 -32.56
CA PRO A 31 -31.02 -11.32 -32.63
C PRO A 31 -31.97 -10.87 -31.52
N GLN A 32 -31.47 -9.97 -30.66
CA GLN A 32 -32.18 -9.51 -29.47
C GLN A 32 -33.06 -8.29 -29.76
N SER A 33 -34.10 -8.09 -28.94
CA SER A 33 -35.00 -6.94 -29.05
C SER A 33 -34.35 -5.64 -28.56
N ALA A 34 -34.89 -4.50 -28.96
CA ALA A 34 -34.44 -3.19 -28.49
C ALA A 34 -34.52 -3.04 -26.95
N VAL A 35 -35.47 -3.73 -26.31
CA VAL A 35 -35.62 -3.70 -24.83
C VAL A 35 -34.45 -4.40 -24.15
N PHE A 36 -33.96 -5.51 -24.72
CA PHE A 36 -32.80 -6.23 -24.18
C PHE A 36 -31.56 -5.33 -24.16
N TRP A 37 -31.28 -4.62 -25.25
CA TRP A 37 -30.13 -3.71 -25.33
C TRP A 37 -30.23 -2.50 -24.41
N LYS A 38 -31.43 -2.07 -24.04
CA LYS A 38 -31.62 -1.08 -22.97
C LYS A 38 -31.29 -1.67 -21.61
N ARG A 39 -31.70 -2.91 -21.32
CA ARG A 39 -31.40 -3.58 -20.05
C ARG A 39 -29.92 -3.89 -19.88
N SER A 40 -29.22 -4.23 -20.98
CA SER A 40 -27.79 -4.51 -20.94
C SER A 40 -26.93 -3.30 -20.52
N ASP A 41 -27.43 -2.06 -20.65
CA ASP A 41 -26.69 -0.89 -20.16
C ASP A 41 -26.52 -0.91 -18.64
N TYR A 42 -27.54 -1.34 -17.89
CA TYR A 42 -27.42 -1.46 -16.43
C TYR A 42 -26.37 -2.50 -16.03
N VAL A 43 -26.35 -3.64 -16.73
CA VAL A 43 -25.36 -4.71 -16.48
C VAL A 43 -23.96 -4.21 -16.79
N TRP A 44 -23.77 -3.54 -17.93
CA TRP A 44 -22.50 -2.93 -18.29
C TRP A 44 -22.04 -1.91 -17.25
N LEU A 45 -22.92 -1.01 -16.80
CA LEU A 45 -22.60 -0.01 -15.78
C LEU A 45 -22.16 -0.68 -14.47
N SER A 46 -22.86 -1.69 -13.99
CA SER A 46 -22.49 -2.42 -12.77
C SER A 46 -21.11 -3.07 -12.90
N LEU A 47 -20.83 -3.73 -14.02
CA LEU A 47 -19.52 -4.35 -14.29
C LEU A 47 -18.40 -3.31 -14.38
N ALA A 48 -18.64 -2.18 -15.05
CA ALA A 48 -17.70 -1.09 -15.14
C ALA A 48 -17.43 -0.46 -13.76
N SER A 49 -18.46 -0.26 -12.94
CA SER A 49 -18.33 0.23 -11.57
C SER A 49 -17.46 -0.69 -10.70
N VAL A 50 -17.68 -2.01 -10.77
CA VAL A 50 -16.85 -2.99 -10.05
C VAL A 50 -15.39 -2.91 -10.51
N GLY A 51 -15.17 -2.85 -11.83
CA GLY A 51 -13.83 -2.71 -12.40
C GLY A 51 -13.10 -1.43 -11.96
N LEU A 52 -13.80 -0.30 -11.96
CA LEU A 52 -13.26 0.99 -11.53
C LEU A 52 -12.97 1.01 -10.02
N LEU A 53 -13.89 0.49 -9.19
CA LEU A 53 -13.69 0.39 -7.74
C LEU A 53 -12.49 -0.50 -7.40
N SER A 54 -12.32 -1.62 -8.09
CA SER A 54 -11.13 -2.46 -7.96
C SER A 54 -9.85 -1.70 -8.31
N GLY A 55 -9.85 -0.96 -9.42
CA GLY A 55 -8.68 -0.18 -9.84
C GLY A 55 -8.32 0.92 -8.83
N ALA A 56 -9.31 1.57 -8.21
CA ALA A 56 -9.07 2.53 -7.13
C ALA A 56 -8.45 1.85 -5.90
N GLY A 57 -8.87 0.62 -5.58
CA GLY A 57 -8.27 -0.20 -4.53
C GLY A 57 -6.81 -0.55 -4.81
N ASP A 58 -6.46 -0.93 -6.04
CA ASP A 58 -5.08 -1.21 -6.46
C ASP A 58 -4.16 0.01 -6.31
N VAL A 59 -4.61 1.18 -6.78
CA VAL A 59 -3.84 2.42 -6.65
C VAL A 59 -3.61 2.76 -5.19
N ARG A 60 -4.65 2.62 -4.34
CA ARG A 60 -4.52 2.84 -2.90
C ARG A 60 -3.50 1.90 -2.27
N ARG A 61 -3.53 0.60 -2.61
CA ARG A 61 -2.56 -0.39 -2.10
C ARG A 61 -1.13 -0.08 -2.52
N LEU A 62 -0.94 0.41 -3.75
CA LEU A 62 0.37 0.83 -4.22
C LEU A 62 0.89 2.05 -3.43
N VAL A 63 0.03 3.05 -3.22
CA VAL A 63 0.36 4.25 -2.44
C VAL A 63 0.64 3.89 -0.97
N ASP A 64 -0.23 3.12 -0.35
CA ASP A 64 -0.08 2.67 1.04
C ASP A 64 1.16 1.79 1.21
N GLY A 65 1.48 0.93 0.22
CA GLY A 65 2.69 0.12 0.20
C GLY A 65 3.95 0.99 0.19
N HIS A 66 4.02 1.98 -0.70
CA HIS A 66 5.14 2.94 -0.71
C HIS A 66 5.24 3.76 0.57
N ALA A 67 4.11 4.13 1.18
CA ALA A 67 4.10 4.82 2.46
C ALA A 67 4.67 3.93 3.58
N ILE A 68 4.30 2.64 3.62
CA ILE A 68 4.84 1.66 4.56
C ILE A 68 6.35 1.47 4.35
N ASP A 69 6.80 1.31 3.11
CA ASP A 69 8.23 1.11 2.79
C ASP A 69 9.06 2.35 3.14
N ALA A 70 8.55 3.54 2.82
CA ALA A 70 9.20 4.80 3.18
C ALA A 70 9.28 4.98 4.70
N GLN A 71 8.21 4.64 5.42
CA GLN A 71 8.19 4.70 6.87
C GLN A 71 9.12 3.66 7.49
N ALA A 72 9.16 2.43 6.95
CA ALA A 72 10.07 1.38 7.37
C ALA A 72 11.53 1.80 7.23
N ALA A 73 11.90 2.41 6.10
CA ALA A 73 13.25 2.93 5.89
C ALA A 73 13.63 4.04 6.89
N ARG A 74 12.69 4.92 7.24
CA ARG A 74 12.89 5.96 8.28
C ARG A 74 13.09 5.34 9.65
N THR A 75 12.22 4.42 10.07
CA THR A 75 12.32 3.76 11.36
C THR A 75 13.59 2.90 11.47
N GLU A 76 14.05 2.29 10.37
CA GLU A 76 15.34 1.60 10.31
C GLU A 76 16.51 2.57 10.49
N PHE A 77 16.44 3.76 9.88
CA PHE A 77 17.42 4.82 10.08
C PHE A 77 17.44 5.30 11.53
N ASP A 78 16.28 5.55 12.15
CA ASP A 78 16.18 5.98 13.55
C ASP A 78 16.76 4.93 14.50
N PHE A 79 16.51 3.65 14.22
CA PHE A 79 17.13 2.55 14.97
C PHE A 79 18.65 2.54 14.83
N LYS A 80 19.14 2.67 13.60
CA LYS A 80 20.59 2.72 13.34
C LYS A 80 21.21 3.91 14.07
N PHE A 81 20.56 5.07 14.02
CA PHE A 81 21.01 6.28 14.71
C PHE A 81 21.06 6.07 16.23
N LEU A 82 20.03 5.43 16.83
CA LEU A 82 20.02 5.07 18.24
C LEU A 82 21.22 4.17 18.60
N LYS A 83 21.45 3.13 17.79
CA LYS A 83 22.54 2.18 17.99
C LYS A 83 23.90 2.86 17.90
N ASP A 84 24.15 3.62 16.83
CA ASP A 84 25.40 4.34 16.60
C ASP A 84 25.64 5.37 17.73
N HIS A 85 24.59 6.04 18.20
CA HIS A 85 24.66 6.97 19.33
C HIS A 85 25.07 6.27 20.64
N VAL A 86 24.44 5.13 20.96
CA VAL A 86 24.75 4.33 22.15
C VAL A 86 26.18 3.78 22.09
N GLU A 87 26.59 3.22 20.96
CA GLU A 87 27.94 2.67 20.77
C GLU A 87 29.01 3.77 20.87
N ALA A 88 28.77 4.93 20.27
CA ALA A 88 29.68 6.07 20.37
C ALA A 88 29.77 6.61 21.80
N ALA A 89 28.63 6.75 22.50
CA ALA A 89 28.60 7.21 23.88
C ALA A 89 29.30 6.24 24.83
N GLU A 90 29.04 4.93 24.71
CA GLU A 90 29.76 3.90 25.47
C GLU A 90 31.28 4.00 25.23
N ALA A 91 31.69 4.14 23.97
CA ALA A 91 33.10 4.28 23.62
C ALA A 91 33.77 5.55 24.18
N VAL A 92 33.00 6.62 24.45
CA VAL A 92 33.51 7.84 25.09
C VAL A 92 33.60 7.65 26.61
N TYR A 93 32.50 7.20 27.23
CA TYR A 93 32.41 7.11 28.69
C TYR A 93 33.22 5.97 29.28
N CYS A 94 33.42 4.87 28.55
CA CYS A 94 34.14 3.70 29.03
C CYS A 94 35.67 3.72 28.76
N ARG A 95 36.22 4.73 28.07
CA ARG A 95 37.68 4.83 27.86
C ARG A 95 38.40 5.07 29.18
N ALA A 96 39.50 4.36 29.44
CA ALA A 96 40.30 4.62 30.64
C ALA A 96 40.91 6.03 30.61
N THR A 97 40.66 6.83 31.65
CA THR A 97 41.38 8.08 31.89
C THR A 97 42.78 7.73 32.44
N PRO A 98 43.87 8.32 31.90
CA PRO A 98 45.19 8.11 32.45
C PRO A 98 45.25 8.63 33.89
N ARG A 99 45.57 7.75 34.84
CA ARG A 99 45.79 8.09 36.25
C ARG A 99 47.02 8.99 36.39
N GLY A 100 46.83 10.30 36.35
CA GLY A 100 47.93 11.26 36.43
C GLY A 100 47.56 12.53 37.18
N GLY A 101 47.63 12.49 38.51
CA GLY A 101 47.54 13.69 39.37
C GLY A 101 46.60 13.53 40.56
N LYS A 102 46.94 14.17 41.68
CA LYS A 102 46.26 14.11 42.99
C LYS A 102 44.72 14.15 42.87
N SER A 103 44.06 13.10 43.37
CA SER A 103 42.60 13.02 43.49
C SER A 103 42.06 14.15 44.38
N SER A 104 41.18 14.98 43.85
CA SER A 104 40.33 15.87 44.63
C SER A 104 38.91 15.29 44.67
N ALA A 105 38.10 15.61 45.69
CA ALA A 105 36.73 15.10 45.81
C ALA A 105 35.88 15.33 44.55
N ALA A 106 36.09 16.44 43.84
CA ALA A 106 35.42 16.75 42.57
C ALA A 106 35.81 15.79 41.41
N VAL A 107 37.05 15.28 41.41
CA VAL A 107 37.50 14.28 40.42
C VAL A 107 36.88 12.91 40.71
N GLU A 108 36.69 12.55 41.99
CA GLU A 108 36.06 11.28 42.38
C GLU A 108 34.56 11.22 42.08
N ASP A 109 33.87 12.35 42.16
CA ASP A 109 32.45 12.44 41.79
C ASP A 109 32.28 12.34 40.26
N GLY A 110 33.14 13.01 39.48
CA GLY A 110 33.13 12.91 38.02
C GLY A 110 33.45 11.50 37.51
N GLU A 111 34.40 10.79 38.13
CA GLU A 111 34.70 9.39 37.77
C GLU A 111 33.55 8.43 38.13
N ARG A 112 32.82 8.70 39.22
CA ARG A 112 31.61 7.92 39.59
C ARG A 112 30.47 8.13 38.59
N ASP A 113 30.20 9.37 38.20
CA ASP A 113 29.18 9.69 37.19
C ASP A 113 29.51 9.06 35.84
N ARG A 114 30.77 9.14 35.44
CA ARG A 114 31.26 8.51 34.20
C ARG A 114 31.15 6.99 34.22
N ALA A 115 31.49 6.35 35.34
CA ALA A 115 31.34 4.91 35.52
C ALA A 115 29.85 4.48 35.48
N SER A 116 28.95 5.30 36.02
CA SER A 116 27.51 5.11 35.95
C SER A 116 27.00 5.16 34.50
N LEU A 117 27.39 6.20 33.74
CA LEU A 117 27.08 6.36 32.33
C LEU A 117 27.59 5.20 31.47
N CYS A 118 28.86 4.81 31.68
CA CYS A 118 29.45 3.66 30.98
C CYS A 118 28.64 2.38 31.20
N ARG A 119 28.23 2.10 32.45
CA ARG A 119 27.41 0.94 32.78
C ARG A 119 26.04 1.00 32.12
N TRP A 120 25.39 2.16 32.16
CA TRP A 120 24.05 2.36 31.61
C TRP A 120 24.02 2.22 30.08
N TYR A 121 24.96 2.86 29.36
CA TYR A 121 25.08 2.69 27.91
C TYR A 121 25.46 1.26 27.52
N GLY A 122 26.35 0.60 28.27
CA GLY A 122 26.70 -0.79 28.04
C GLY A 122 25.51 -1.75 28.22
N GLU A 123 24.60 -1.45 29.15
CA GLU A 123 23.36 -2.22 29.33
C GLU A 123 22.38 -2.00 28.17
N ILE A 124 22.19 -0.75 27.72
CA ILE A 124 21.37 -0.45 26.53
C ILE A 124 21.93 -1.20 25.31
N ARG A 125 23.24 -1.15 25.07
CA ARG A 125 23.87 -1.81 23.91
C ARG A 125 23.58 -3.32 23.90
N ARG A 126 23.59 -3.98 25.06
CA ARG A 126 23.30 -5.42 25.18
C ARG A 126 21.84 -5.76 24.88
N GLN A 127 20.93 -4.83 25.15
CA GLN A 127 19.49 -5.01 24.90
C GLN A 127 19.09 -4.66 23.46
N LEU A 128 19.88 -3.81 22.77
CA LEU A 128 19.62 -3.48 21.37
C LEU A 128 19.90 -4.68 20.44
N PRO A 129 18.97 -5.03 19.54
CA PRO A 129 19.21 -6.09 18.57
C PRO A 129 20.32 -5.71 17.60
N ALA A 130 21.02 -6.71 17.03
CA ALA A 130 22.08 -6.42 16.07
C ALA A 130 21.57 -5.70 14.81
N ARG A 131 20.34 -6.04 14.39
CA ARG A 131 19.59 -5.46 13.26
C ARG A 131 18.11 -5.48 13.60
N VAL A 132 17.36 -4.52 13.06
CA VAL A 132 15.90 -4.53 13.13
C VAL A 132 15.33 -5.31 11.95
N GLY A 133 14.44 -6.26 12.25
CA GLY A 133 13.66 -6.98 11.25
C GLY A 133 12.38 -6.22 10.85
N PRO A 134 11.58 -6.79 9.92
CA PRO A 134 10.37 -6.15 9.41
C PRO A 134 9.27 -5.95 10.45
N GLU A 135 9.41 -6.56 11.63
CA GLU A 135 8.46 -6.43 12.74
C GLU A 135 8.73 -5.23 13.64
N PHE A 136 9.91 -4.59 13.54
CA PHE A 136 10.30 -3.43 14.35
C PHE A 136 10.02 -3.66 15.86
N PRO A 137 10.85 -4.41 16.58
CA PRO A 137 10.54 -4.82 17.95
C PRO A 137 10.46 -3.62 18.91
N LEU A 138 9.62 -3.75 19.95
CA LEU A 138 9.61 -2.79 21.07
C LEU A 138 10.97 -2.78 21.77
N ILE A 139 11.56 -1.59 21.95
CA ILE A 139 12.83 -1.42 22.66
C ILE A 139 12.53 -0.82 24.04
N THR A 140 12.87 -1.56 25.09
CA THR A 140 12.76 -1.09 26.48
C THR A 140 14.12 -0.64 26.99
N LEU A 141 14.18 0.52 27.64
CA LEU A 141 15.40 0.99 28.30
C LEU A 141 15.57 0.31 29.68
N PRO A 142 16.81 0.12 30.15
CA PRO A 142 17.07 -0.39 31.49
C PRO A 142 16.53 0.54 32.58
N GLU A 143 16.02 -0.06 33.64
CA GLU A 143 15.49 0.63 34.81
C GLU A 143 16.61 1.42 35.53
N GLY A 144 16.29 2.62 36.04
CA GLY A 144 17.15 3.38 36.96
C GLY A 144 18.00 4.52 36.37
N GLY A 145 18.12 4.64 35.04
CA GLY A 145 18.88 5.73 34.38
C GLY A 145 20.38 5.80 34.76
N PRO A 146 21.16 6.71 34.16
CA PRO A 146 22.60 6.84 34.45
C PRO A 146 22.91 7.67 35.72
N GLY A 147 21.93 7.90 36.60
CA GLY A 147 22.08 8.68 37.84
C GLY A 147 21.46 10.08 37.77
N ARG A 148 21.70 10.90 38.81
CA ARG A 148 21.08 12.24 38.98
C ARG A 148 21.95 13.41 38.49
N SER A 149 23.16 13.16 38.00
CA SER A 149 24.02 14.22 37.48
C SER A 149 23.39 14.91 36.27
N LEU A 150 23.76 16.17 36.01
CA LEU A 150 23.25 16.91 34.86
C LEU A 150 23.58 16.20 33.55
N GLU A 151 24.79 15.64 33.46
CA GLU A 151 25.24 14.86 32.30
C GLU A 151 24.44 13.56 32.16
N GLY A 152 24.19 12.85 33.27
CA GLY A 152 23.31 11.68 33.30
C GLY A 152 21.91 11.98 32.80
N GLN A 153 21.29 13.05 33.29
CA GLN A 153 19.96 13.47 32.85
C GLN A 153 19.94 13.87 31.37
N SER A 154 20.98 14.55 30.88
CA SER A 154 21.12 14.91 29.47
C SER A 154 21.27 13.69 28.56
N ALA A 155 22.14 12.75 28.95
CA ALA A 155 22.31 11.47 28.27
C ALA A 155 21.00 10.67 28.20
N GLN A 156 20.29 10.58 29.34
CA GLN A 156 18.98 9.94 29.40
C GLN A 156 17.96 10.62 28.49
N ALA A 157 17.88 11.95 28.51
CA ALA A 157 16.98 12.71 27.66
C ALA A 157 17.27 12.50 26.16
N SER A 158 18.56 12.46 25.78
CA SER A 158 18.99 12.20 24.40
C SER A 158 18.53 10.82 23.91
N VAL A 159 18.84 9.76 24.67
CA VAL A 159 18.42 8.39 24.33
C VAL A 159 16.90 8.25 24.29
N CYS A 160 16.20 8.80 25.30
CA CYS A 160 14.74 8.78 25.33
C CYS A 160 14.12 9.51 24.14
N LYS A 161 14.71 10.61 23.67
CA LYS A 161 14.24 11.33 22.49
C LYS A 161 14.35 10.47 21.23
N ILE A 162 15.52 9.90 20.98
CA ILE A 162 15.76 9.06 19.80
C ILE A 162 14.87 7.81 19.84
N LEU A 163 14.73 7.21 21.03
CA LEU A 163 13.85 6.06 21.21
C LEU A 163 12.38 6.41 20.93
N ARG A 164 11.90 7.59 21.33
CA ARG A 164 10.54 8.04 21.00
C ARG A 164 10.34 8.18 19.50
N GLU A 165 11.32 8.73 18.78
CA GLU A 165 11.26 8.84 17.31
C GLU A 165 11.14 7.45 16.67
N TYR A 166 11.92 6.47 17.13
CA TYR A 166 11.79 5.07 16.73
C TYR A 166 10.41 4.47 17.06
N GLU A 167 9.92 4.67 18.28
CA GLU A 167 8.63 4.15 18.76
C GLU A 167 7.45 4.73 17.97
N ASP A 168 7.45 6.05 17.72
CA ASP A 168 6.47 6.74 16.89
C ASP A 168 6.50 6.16 15.47
N GLY A 169 7.71 5.92 14.94
CA GLY A 169 7.93 5.24 13.68
C GLY A 169 7.29 3.85 13.63
N ARG A 170 7.54 3.02 14.65
CA ARG A 170 6.94 1.68 14.76
C ARG A 170 5.42 1.75 14.80
N MET A 171 4.87 2.61 15.66
CA MET A 171 3.42 2.72 15.84
C MET A 171 2.71 3.16 14.57
N GLU A 172 3.33 4.05 13.79
CA GLU A 172 2.82 4.46 12.49
C GLU A 172 2.81 3.31 11.47
N ILE A 173 3.87 2.49 11.42
CA ILE A 173 3.90 1.29 10.56
C ILE A 173 2.79 0.31 10.95
N LEU A 174 2.57 0.08 12.25
CA LEU A 174 1.50 -0.79 12.75
C LEU A 174 0.12 -0.23 12.39
N ARG A 175 -0.06 1.09 12.49
CA ARG A 175 -1.29 1.77 12.09
C ARG A 175 -1.56 1.60 10.59
N LEU A 176 -0.55 1.85 9.74
CA LEU A 176 -0.67 1.69 8.29
C LEU A 176 -0.99 0.23 7.91
N ARG A 177 -0.28 -0.75 8.48
CA ARG A 177 -0.58 -2.19 8.27
C ARG A 177 -1.98 -2.57 8.74
N GLY A 178 -2.44 -1.99 9.85
CA GLY A 178 -3.81 -2.16 10.33
C GLY A 178 -4.85 -1.66 9.33
N GLN A 179 -4.58 -0.54 8.64
CA GLN A 179 -5.45 -0.01 7.59
C GLN A 179 -5.44 -0.87 6.32
N THR A 180 -4.31 -1.48 5.97
CA THR A 180 -4.21 -2.37 4.80
C THR A 180 -4.85 -3.75 5.02
N ARG A 181 -5.08 -4.17 6.27
CA ARG A 181 -5.74 -5.45 6.60
C ARG A 181 -7.26 -5.49 6.36
N GLY A 182 -7.84 -4.41 5.84
CA GLY A 182 -9.26 -4.30 5.57
C GLY A 182 -9.77 -5.24 4.47
N ALA A 183 -10.65 -6.16 4.88
CA ALA A 183 -11.76 -6.78 4.17
C ALA A 183 -11.48 -7.79 3.04
N GLU A 184 -11.99 -9.01 3.22
CA GLU A 184 -12.17 -10.04 2.18
C GLU A 184 -12.87 -9.51 0.91
N LEU A 185 -13.70 -8.47 1.06
CA LEU A 185 -14.32 -7.76 -0.05
C LEU A 185 -13.30 -7.14 -1.01
N ASP A 186 -12.18 -6.62 -0.51
CA ASP A 186 -11.13 -6.09 -1.38
C ASP A 186 -10.51 -7.21 -2.21
N SER A 187 -10.29 -8.40 -1.62
CA SER A 187 -9.76 -9.56 -2.34
C SER A 187 -10.70 -10.03 -3.45
N LEU A 188 -12.02 -10.03 -3.20
CA LEU A 188 -13.02 -10.34 -4.22
C LEU A 188 -13.09 -9.26 -5.31
N LEU A 189 -13.09 -7.98 -4.92
CA LEU A 189 -13.08 -6.86 -5.86
C LEU A 189 -11.85 -6.90 -6.76
N LEU A 190 -10.68 -7.23 -6.20
CA LEU A 190 -9.43 -7.38 -6.96
C LEU A 190 -9.45 -8.56 -7.91
N ALA A 191 -9.95 -9.71 -7.45
CA ALA A 191 -10.03 -10.90 -8.30
C ALA A 191 -11.01 -10.71 -9.47
N LEU A 192 -12.13 -10.01 -9.23
CA LEU A 192 -13.20 -9.84 -10.21
C LEU A 192 -13.12 -8.52 -10.99
N GLY A 193 -12.35 -7.55 -10.54
CA GLY A 193 -12.33 -6.18 -11.08
C GLY A 193 -11.96 -6.12 -12.56
N ALA A 194 -10.75 -6.57 -12.89
CA ALA A 194 -10.29 -6.60 -14.28
C ALA A 194 -11.19 -7.47 -15.19
N PRO A 195 -11.55 -8.71 -14.82
CA PRO A 195 -12.51 -9.50 -15.59
C PRO A 195 -13.88 -8.82 -15.79
N ALA A 196 -14.42 -8.17 -14.75
CA ALA A 196 -15.69 -7.46 -14.82
C ALA A 196 -15.59 -6.27 -15.78
N LEU A 197 -14.53 -5.48 -15.72
CA LEU A 197 -14.31 -4.36 -16.63
C LEU A 197 -14.20 -4.83 -18.09
N ILE A 198 -13.43 -5.89 -18.34
CA ILE A 198 -13.27 -6.50 -19.67
C ILE A 198 -14.61 -7.01 -20.20
N ALA A 199 -15.37 -7.75 -19.38
CA ALA A 199 -16.69 -8.25 -19.75
C ALA A 199 -17.67 -7.11 -20.04
N GLY A 200 -17.64 -6.05 -19.23
CA GLY A 200 -18.41 -4.83 -19.46
C GLY A 200 -18.07 -4.18 -20.80
N LEU A 201 -16.79 -3.92 -21.07
CA LEU A 201 -16.34 -3.32 -22.33
C LEU A 201 -16.75 -4.17 -23.54
N ALA A 202 -16.55 -5.49 -23.48
CA ALA A 202 -16.97 -6.42 -24.53
C ALA A 202 -18.49 -6.34 -24.78
N LEU A 203 -19.30 -6.28 -23.72
CA LEU A 203 -20.75 -6.13 -23.83
C LEU A 203 -21.13 -4.79 -24.47
N ARG A 204 -20.46 -3.69 -24.11
CA ARG A 204 -20.72 -2.35 -24.67
C ARG A 204 -20.37 -2.28 -26.15
N LEU A 205 -19.24 -2.85 -26.57
CA LEU A 205 -18.86 -2.94 -27.98
C LEU A 205 -19.89 -3.75 -28.77
N THR A 206 -20.29 -4.90 -28.23
CA THR A 206 -21.31 -5.76 -28.85
C THR A 206 -22.65 -5.03 -29.01
N LYS A 207 -23.06 -4.29 -27.98
CA LYS A 207 -24.26 -3.45 -28.04
C LYS A 207 -24.17 -2.39 -29.13
N ALA A 208 -23.07 -1.64 -29.19
CA ALA A 208 -22.90 -0.59 -30.19
C ALA A 208 -23.02 -1.15 -31.62
N THR A 209 -22.41 -2.33 -31.87
CA THR A 209 -22.55 -3.03 -33.14
C THR A 209 -24.00 -3.44 -33.43
N ALA A 210 -24.72 -3.95 -32.43
CA ALA A 210 -26.11 -4.35 -32.56
C ALA A 210 -27.04 -3.16 -32.88
N GLU A 211 -26.84 -2.01 -32.22
CA GLU A 211 -27.60 -0.79 -32.47
C GLU A 211 -27.41 -0.26 -33.89
N VAL A 212 -26.17 -0.25 -34.39
CA VAL A 212 -25.86 0.13 -35.77
C VAL A 212 -26.55 -0.82 -36.77
N ARG A 213 -26.55 -2.12 -36.50
CA ARG A 213 -27.22 -3.11 -37.34
C ARG A 213 -28.73 -2.91 -37.35
N MET A 214 -29.36 -2.75 -36.18
CA MET A 214 -30.81 -2.51 -36.07
C MET A 214 -31.23 -1.24 -36.82
N GLU A 215 -30.47 -0.15 -36.70
CA GLU A 215 -30.75 1.09 -37.41
C GLU A 215 -30.59 0.91 -38.94
N ARG A 216 -29.59 0.14 -39.39
CA ARG A 216 -29.41 -0.20 -40.81
C ARG A 216 -30.58 -1.01 -41.35
N ASP A 217 -31.06 -2.00 -40.60
CA ASP A 217 -32.19 -2.85 -40.99
C ASP A 217 -33.50 -2.05 -41.01
N ARG A 218 -33.70 -1.15 -40.03
CA ARG A 218 -34.84 -0.22 -40.00
C ARG A 218 -34.86 0.71 -41.22
N ARG A 219 -33.71 1.26 -41.62
CA ARG A 219 -33.58 2.08 -42.83
C ARG A 219 -33.85 1.29 -44.11
N ARG A 220 -33.38 0.03 -44.19
CA ARG A 220 -33.69 -0.86 -45.33
C ARG A 220 -35.19 -1.11 -45.43
N HIS A 221 -35.86 -1.47 -44.32
CA HIS A 221 -37.31 -1.67 -44.32
C HIS A 221 -38.07 -0.41 -44.77
N ARG A 222 -37.73 0.78 -44.26
CA ARG A 222 -38.36 2.04 -44.70
C ARG A 222 -38.20 2.30 -46.20
N ARG A 223 -37.04 1.99 -46.80
CA ARG A 223 -36.83 2.17 -48.25
C ARG A 223 -37.64 1.21 -49.11
N VAL A 224 -37.85 -0.02 -48.63
CA VAL A 224 -38.62 -1.04 -49.36
C VAL A 224 -40.12 -0.76 -49.28
N PHE A 225 -40.64 -0.41 -48.10
CA PHE A 225 -42.08 -0.23 -47.87
C PHE A 225 -42.57 1.22 -47.99
N GLY A 226 -41.68 2.22 -47.87
CA GLY A 226 -42.04 3.63 -47.99
C GLY A 226 -42.15 4.13 -49.43
N ARG A 227 -41.94 3.28 -50.43
CA ARG A 227 -42.07 3.62 -51.87
C ARG A 227 -43.47 3.36 -52.44
N SER A 228 -44.42 2.97 -51.58
CA SER A 228 -45.75 2.46 -51.98
C SER A 228 -46.91 3.41 -51.69
N ALA A 229 -46.66 4.68 -51.34
CA ALA A 229 -47.70 5.70 -51.34
C ALA A 229 -47.65 6.44 -52.69
N PRO A 230 -48.47 6.06 -53.68
CA PRO A 230 -48.74 6.97 -54.79
C PRO A 230 -49.46 8.19 -54.23
N ASP A 231 -49.02 9.38 -54.62
CA ASP A 231 -49.82 10.59 -54.49
C ASP A 231 -51.11 10.35 -55.29
N GLU A 232 -52.23 10.19 -54.59
CA GLU A 232 -53.56 10.31 -55.20
C GLU A 232 -53.84 11.81 -55.34
N ASP A 233 -53.65 12.31 -56.56
CA ASP A 233 -54.13 13.61 -57.06
C ASP A 233 -55.68 13.67 -57.07
#